data_AF-A0A956LVS5-F1
#
_entry.id   AF-A0A956LVS5-F1
#
_cell.length_a   1.000
_cell.length_b   1.000
_cell.length_c   1.000
_cell.angle_alpha   90.00
_cell.angle_beta   90.00
_cell.angle_gamma   90.00
#
_symmetry.space_group_name_H-M   'P 1'
#
loop_
_entity.id
_entity.type
_entity.pdbx_description
1 polymer ?
#
loop_
_entity_poly.entity_id
_entity_poly.type
_entity_poly.pdbx_seq_one_letter_code
_entity_poly.pdbx_strand_id
1 'polypeptide(L)'
;MKRLCWSTLAVIFLGLVGSTAQAGPNANGALLVHVDDSIVFSDGMSYVGLSDRNCVDDFNCPINDEACSQQSKIATSTKGSGSTDETTVWWVLAAFPPASCPRVSGITFGVGWGTGPNDVTIVDYGTCGDGLEIPSDEWPNNFGNGTAVTWSSARRAHLIEVYWFAGYASYGPIQFTLGPHFTQGGNFADDNVPSALDPITYYAKLGLGGAQGEILHDPTPVQEKSWGSIKRIFGSETN
;
A
#
# COMPACT_ATOMS: atom_id res chain seq x y z
N MET A 1 -3.15 -75.54 -17.76
CA MET A 1 -2.39 -75.00 -16.61
C MET A 1 -1.80 -73.64 -17.00
N LYS A 2 -1.81 -72.68 -16.04
CA LYS A 2 -1.17 -71.34 -16.03
C LYS A 2 -1.98 -70.23 -16.73
N ARG A 3 -2.89 -69.54 -16.03
CA ARG A 3 -2.78 -68.49 -14.98
C ARG A 3 -2.66 -67.09 -15.56
N LEU A 4 -3.81 -66.42 -15.52
CA LEU A 4 -4.07 -64.98 -15.63
C LEU A 4 -3.21 -64.20 -14.62
N CYS A 5 -2.53 -63.14 -15.06
CA CYS A 5 -1.89 -62.17 -14.17
C CYS A 5 -2.29 -60.76 -14.61
N TRP A 6 -3.46 -60.33 -14.14
CA TRP A 6 -3.89 -58.93 -14.18
C TRP A 6 -2.98 -58.12 -13.26
N SER A 7 -2.16 -57.26 -13.85
CA SER A 7 -1.39 -56.26 -13.10
C SER A 7 -2.23 -54.99 -13.03
N THR A 8 -2.90 -54.82 -11.90
CA THR A 8 -3.68 -53.63 -11.56
C THR A 8 -2.72 -52.47 -11.27
N LEU A 9 -2.59 -51.53 -12.21
CA LEU A 9 -1.85 -50.30 -12.02
C LEU A 9 -2.72 -49.33 -11.19
N ALA A 10 -2.58 -49.38 -9.87
CA ALA A 10 -3.23 -48.44 -8.96
C ALA A 10 -2.47 -47.10 -9.01
N VAL A 11 -2.96 -46.17 -9.84
CA VAL A 11 -2.52 -44.78 -9.85
C VAL A 11 -3.07 -44.10 -8.59
N ILE A 12 -2.22 -44.00 -7.57
CA ILE A 12 -2.51 -43.21 -6.37
C ILE A 12 -2.41 -41.73 -6.77
N PHE A 13 -3.56 -41.13 -7.09
CA PHE A 13 -3.72 -39.67 -7.16
C PHE A 13 -3.56 -39.12 -5.74
N LEU A 14 -2.32 -38.77 -5.36
CA LEU A 14 -2.07 -37.90 -4.21
C LEU A 14 -2.69 -36.54 -4.54
N GLY A 15 -3.94 -36.34 -4.10
CA GLY A 15 -4.58 -35.03 -4.09
C GLY A 15 -3.84 -34.13 -3.11
N LEU A 16 -2.87 -33.37 -3.61
CA LEU A 16 -2.36 -32.18 -2.94
C LEU A 16 -3.52 -31.19 -2.86
N VAL A 17 -4.34 -31.32 -1.82
CA VAL A 17 -5.29 -30.28 -1.41
C VAL A 17 -4.42 -29.19 -0.82
N GLY A 18 -3.85 -28.35 -1.68
CA GLY A 18 -3.19 -27.12 -1.25
C GLY A 18 -4.26 -26.28 -0.58
N SER A 19 -4.21 -26.20 0.76
CA SER A 19 -4.97 -25.18 1.47
C SER A 19 -4.50 -23.85 0.91
N THR A 20 -5.35 -23.20 0.12
CA THR A 20 -5.15 -21.80 -0.21
C THR A 20 -5.11 -21.09 1.13
N ALA A 21 -3.93 -20.57 1.53
CA ALA A 21 -3.84 -19.71 2.69
C ALA A 21 -4.93 -18.65 2.51
N GLN A 22 -5.97 -18.73 3.34
CA GLN A 22 -7.10 -17.83 3.23
C GLN A 22 -6.57 -16.48 3.67
N ALA A 23 -6.25 -15.64 2.69
CA ALA A 23 -5.82 -14.28 2.93
C ALA A 23 -6.95 -13.57 3.70
N GLY A 24 -6.59 -12.80 4.71
CA GLY A 24 -7.53 -12.14 5.61
C GLY A 24 -8.31 -11.01 4.93
N PRO A 25 -9.10 -10.26 5.71
CA PRO A 25 -9.91 -9.16 5.17
C PRO A 25 -9.08 -8.06 4.49
N ASN A 26 -7.80 -7.92 4.84
CA ASN A 26 -6.89 -6.88 4.33
C ASN A 26 -5.94 -7.42 3.25
N ALA A 27 -6.20 -8.63 2.74
CA ALA A 27 -5.40 -9.29 1.73
C ALA A 27 -5.22 -8.45 0.47
N ASN A 28 -4.01 -8.53 -0.11
CA ASN A 28 -3.63 -7.79 -1.31
C ASN A 28 -3.70 -6.26 -1.14
N GLY A 29 -3.69 -5.75 0.09
CA GLY A 29 -3.53 -4.32 0.33
C GLY A 29 -2.16 -3.83 -0.12
N ALA A 30 -2.10 -2.55 -0.45
CA ALA A 30 -0.90 -1.83 -0.87
C ALA A 30 -0.77 -0.50 -0.12
N LEU A 31 0.45 0.01 0.02
CA LEU A 31 0.70 1.39 0.45
C LEU A 31 1.12 2.24 -0.75
N LEU A 32 0.38 3.33 -0.95
CA LEU A 32 0.59 4.32 -2.00
C LEU A 32 1.15 5.60 -1.40
N VAL A 33 1.77 6.44 -2.24
CA VAL A 33 2.16 7.80 -1.89
C VAL A 33 1.40 8.77 -2.79
N HIS A 34 0.81 9.79 -2.18
CA HIS A 34 0.05 10.83 -2.86
C HIS A 34 0.61 12.21 -2.58
N VAL A 35 0.59 13.10 -3.58
CA VAL A 35 0.95 14.52 -3.48
C VAL A 35 -0.18 15.33 -4.09
N ASP A 36 -0.50 16.46 -3.44
CA ASP A 36 -1.35 17.51 -3.96
C ASP A 36 -0.55 18.81 -4.01
N ASP A 37 -0.16 19.21 -5.23
CA ASP A 37 0.66 20.41 -5.46
C ASP A 37 -0.07 21.73 -5.09
N SER A 38 -1.38 21.68 -4.83
CA SER A 38 -2.13 22.84 -4.34
C SER A 38 -1.96 23.07 -2.83
N ILE A 39 -1.42 22.08 -2.10
CA ILE A 39 -1.20 22.15 -0.66
C ILE A 39 0.20 22.66 -0.38
N VAL A 40 0.27 23.81 0.29
CA VAL A 40 1.53 24.43 0.72
C VAL A 40 1.82 24.08 2.18
N PHE A 41 3.07 23.72 2.46
CA PHE A 41 3.50 23.43 3.82
C PHE A 41 3.41 24.68 4.73
N SER A 42 3.03 24.49 5.98
CA SER A 42 2.86 25.48 7.04
C SER A 42 3.15 24.80 8.37
N ASP A 43 4.14 25.32 9.08
CA ASP A 43 4.62 24.76 10.34
C ASP A 43 3.51 24.67 11.41
N GLY A 44 3.45 23.53 12.10
CA GLY A 44 2.49 23.25 13.17
C GLY A 44 1.06 22.97 12.72
N MET A 45 0.81 22.83 11.41
CA MET A 45 -0.50 22.39 10.88
C MET A 45 -0.57 20.87 10.73
N SER A 46 -1.75 20.31 11.02
CA SER A 46 -2.04 18.92 10.66
C SER A 46 -2.56 18.85 9.22
N TYR A 47 -2.07 17.85 8.47
CA TYR A 47 -2.49 17.59 7.10
C TYR A 47 -3.44 16.39 6.97
N VAL A 48 -3.94 15.88 8.10
CA VAL A 48 -4.88 14.75 8.12
C VAL A 48 -6.17 15.12 7.39
N GLY A 49 -6.56 14.30 6.42
CA GLY A 49 -7.78 14.45 5.63
C GLY A 49 -7.70 15.50 4.53
N LEU A 50 -6.52 16.11 4.32
CA LEU A 50 -6.30 17.10 3.25
C LEU A 50 -5.80 16.48 1.94
N SER A 51 -5.66 15.15 1.87
CA SER A 51 -5.25 14.47 0.64
C SER A 51 -6.28 14.58 -0.50
N ASP A 52 -7.54 14.94 -0.21
CA ASP A 52 -8.68 14.86 -1.15
C ASP A 52 -8.88 13.45 -1.76
N ARG A 53 -8.31 12.42 -1.11
CA ARG A 53 -8.36 11.01 -1.52
C ARG A 53 -8.95 10.15 -0.41
N ASN A 54 -10.23 10.38 -0.11
CA ASN A 54 -10.96 9.61 0.89
C ASN A 54 -12.12 8.86 0.25
N CYS A 55 -12.16 7.55 0.46
CA CYS A 55 -13.34 6.74 0.20
C CYS A 55 -14.25 6.70 1.42
N VAL A 56 -15.56 6.54 1.20
CA VAL A 56 -16.52 6.40 2.30
C VAL A 56 -16.22 5.12 3.07
N ASP A 57 -16.14 5.25 4.40
CA ASP A 57 -16.06 4.11 5.32
C ASP A 57 -17.47 3.51 5.45
N ASP A 58 -17.84 2.61 4.54
CA ASP A 58 -19.15 1.92 4.53
C ASP A 58 -19.04 0.53 5.17
N PHE A 59 -20.06 0.15 5.94
CA PHE A 59 -20.21 -1.18 6.52
C PHE A 59 -20.64 -2.23 5.49
N ASN A 60 -21.20 -1.81 4.34
CA ASN A 60 -21.68 -2.70 3.29
C ASN A 60 -20.56 -3.11 2.33
N CYS A 61 -19.99 -4.30 2.54
CA CYS A 61 -19.00 -4.87 1.63
C CYS A 61 -19.59 -5.97 0.72
N PRO A 62 -19.24 -6.04 -0.58
CA PRO A 62 -18.38 -5.12 -1.33
C PRO A 62 -19.07 -3.80 -1.65
N ILE A 63 -18.30 -2.71 -1.61
CA ILE A 63 -18.78 -1.38 -1.98
C ILE A 63 -18.67 -1.27 -3.51
N ASN A 64 -19.80 -1.14 -4.20
CA ASN A 64 -19.83 -0.79 -5.62
C ASN A 64 -19.77 0.74 -5.80
N ASP A 65 -18.80 1.39 -5.15
CA ASP A 65 -18.61 2.84 -5.30
C ASP A 65 -17.62 3.11 -6.44
N GLU A 66 -18.20 3.41 -7.60
CA GLU A 66 -17.42 3.77 -8.79
C GLU A 66 -16.50 4.97 -8.52
N ALA A 67 -16.92 5.93 -7.68
CA ALA A 67 -16.09 7.10 -7.36
C ALA A 67 -14.81 6.71 -6.61
N CYS A 68 -14.92 5.84 -5.61
CA CYS A 68 -13.77 5.30 -4.89
C CYS A 68 -12.83 4.51 -5.83
N SER A 69 -13.39 3.70 -6.73
CA SER A 69 -12.60 2.95 -7.71
C SER A 69 -11.78 3.86 -8.64
N GLN A 70 -12.30 5.04 -8.99
CA GLN A 70 -11.58 6.02 -9.81
C GLN A 70 -10.51 6.75 -9.00
N GLN A 71 -10.76 7.09 -7.73
CA GLN A 71 -9.75 7.76 -6.88
C GLN A 71 -8.50 6.90 -6.66
N SER A 72 -8.66 5.57 -6.55
CA SER A 72 -7.52 4.65 -6.43
C SER A 72 -6.56 4.70 -7.63
N LYS A 73 -7.04 5.06 -8.83
CA LYS A 73 -6.22 5.22 -10.04
C LYS A 73 -5.43 6.52 -10.07
N ILE A 74 -5.83 7.52 -9.28
CA ILE A 74 -5.28 8.88 -9.27
C ILE A 74 -4.26 9.06 -8.12
N ALA A 75 -4.30 8.18 -7.12
CA ALA A 75 -3.48 8.28 -5.92
C ALA A 75 -1.96 8.32 -6.17
N THR A 76 -1.45 7.90 -7.33
CA THR A 76 -0.03 7.98 -7.67
C THR A 76 0.32 9.32 -8.33
N SER A 77 0.37 10.40 -7.55
CA SER A 77 1.18 11.55 -7.98
C SER A 77 2.63 11.20 -7.69
N THR A 78 3.41 10.97 -8.74
CA THR A 78 4.76 10.40 -8.63
C THR A 78 5.85 11.44 -8.62
N LYS A 79 5.49 12.70 -8.76
CA LYS A 79 6.43 13.81 -8.80
C LYS A 79 6.03 14.79 -7.72
N GLY A 80 6.84 14.86 -6.66
CA GLY A 80 6.81 15.99 -5.74
C GLY A 80 7.45 17.21 -6.39
N SER A 81 7.99 18.12 -5.58
CA SER A 81 8.63 19.32 -6.14
C SER A 81 9.68 19.00 -7.22
N GLY A 82 9.64 19.79 -8.30
CA GLY A 82 10.67 19.80 -9.34
C GLY A 82 11.99 20.46 -8.91
N SER A 83 12.02 21.09 -7.74
CA SER A 83 13.16 21.81 -7.17
C SER A 83 13.69 21.10 -5.92
N THR A 84 14.99 21.22 -5.68
CA THR A 84 15.53 20.99 -4.33
C THR A 84 15.03 22.09 -3.40
N ASP A 85 15.02 21.82 -2.09
CA ASP A 85 14.66 22.77 -1.03
C ASP A 85 13.20 23.27 -1.00
N GLU A 86 12.34 22.81 -1.90
CA GLU A 86 10.90 23.11 -1.84
C GLU A 86 10.18 22.00 -1.06
N THR A 87 9.58 22.40 0.05
CA THR A 87 8.85 21.48 0.93
C THR A 87 7.57 21.00 0.25
N THR A 88 7.50 19.70 0.01
CA THR A 88 6.32 19.01 -0.51
C THR A 88 5.60 18.35 0.66
N VAL A 89 4.26 18.39 0.67
CA VAL A 89 3.44 17.57 1.56
C VAL A 89 2.98 16.34 0.80
N TRP A 90 3.13 15.16 1.40
CA TRP A 90 2.65 13.91 0.81
C TRP A 90 2.02 12.99 1.84
N TRP A 91 1.10 12.16 1.38
CA TRP A 91 0.35 11.22 2.20
C TRP A 91 0.72 9.78 1.86
N VAL A 92 0.70 8.93 2.88
CA VAL A 92 0.68 7.48 2.75
C VAL A 92 -0.77 7.04 2.75
N LEU A 93 -1.19 6.37 1.68
CA LEU A 93 -2.55 5.84 1.54
C LEU A 93 -2.50 4.31 1.54
N ALA A 94 -3.33 3.67 2.35
CA ALA A 94 -3.59 2.24 2.23
C ALA A 94 -4.71 2.02 1.21
N ALA A 95 -4.43 1.21 0.19
CA ALA A 95 -5.35 0.91 -0.89
C ALA A 95 -5.67 -0.59 -0.94
N PHE A 96 -6.95 -0.92 -1.16
CA PHE A 96 -7.46 -2.29 -1.16
C PHE A 96 -8.25 -2.59 -2.44
N PRO A 97 -8.23 -3.84 -2.93
CA PRO A 97 -9.00 -4.23 -4.11
C PRO A 97 -10.51 -3.99 -3.92
N PRO A 98 -11.26 -3.54 -4.94
CA PRO A 98 -12.71 -3.29 -4.81
C PRO A 98 -13.53 -4.50 -4.34
N ALA A 99 -13.06 -5.72 -4.63
CA ALA A 99 -13.69 -6.96 -4.20
C ALA A 99 -13.37 -7.38 -2.75
N SER A 100 -12.48 -6.66 -2.07
CA SER A 100 -12.09 -6.94 -0.67
C SER A 100 -13.03 -6.24 0.33
N CYS A 101 -12.97 -6.71 1.58
CA CYS A 101 -13.68 -6.13 2.72
C CYS A 101 -12.66 -5.73 3.79
N PRO A 102 -11.91 -4.63 3.58
CA PRO A 102 -10.88 -4.24 4.53
C PRO A 102 -11.49 -4.01 5.91
N ARG A 103 -10.73 -4.39 6.94
CA ARG A 103 -11.03 -4.21 8.36
C ARG A 103 -9.75 -3.78 9.07
N VAL A 104 -9.11 -2.73 8.59
CA VAL A 104 -7.77 -2.32 9.06
C VAL A 104 -7.89 -1.67 10.43
N SER A 105 -7.32 -2.31 11.45
CA SER A 105 -7.21 -1.76 12.80
C SER A 105 -5.79 -1.25 13.10
N GLY A 106 -4.80 -1.73 12.35
CA GLY A 106 -3.42 -1.26 12.46
C GLY A 106 -2.59 -1.56 11.22
N ILE A 107 -1.49 -0.82 11.07
CA ILE A 107 -0.53 -0.93 9.96
C ILE A 107 0.88 -0.80 10.51
N THR A 108 1.80 -1.60 9.99
CA THR A 108 3.24 -1.43 10.19
C THR A 108 3.90 -1.13 8.86
N PHE A 109 4.74 -0.10 8.81
CA PHE A 109 5.51 0.23 7.62
C PHE A 109 6.78 0.99 7.99
N GLY A 110 7.67 1.14 7.01
CA GLY A 110 8.90 1.90 7.10
C GLY A 110 9.09 2.81 5.91
N VAL A 111 10.12 3.64 6.03
CA VAL A 111 10.53 4.58 4.98
C VAL A 111 12.02 4.43 4.68
N GLY A 112 12.39 4.85 3.48
CA GLY A 112 13.77 4.90 3.03
C GLY A 112 13.94 5.92 1.92
N TRP A 113 15.18 6.23 1.62
CA TRP A 113 15.60 7.04 0.48
C TRP A 113 17.00 6.56 0.05
N GLY A 114 17.74 7.31 -0.76
CA GLY A 114 19.05 6.89 -1.27
C GLY A 114 20.12 6.60 -0.22
N THR A 115 21.37 6.59 -0.66
CA THR A 115 22.48 6.08 0.16
C THR A 115 22.91 7.03 1.29
N GLY A 116 22.48 8.29 1.27
CA GLY A 116 22.84 9.29 2.27
C GLY A 116 21.72 9.52 3.29
N PRO A 117 22.04 9.62 4.60
CA PRO A 117 21.03 9.92 5.63
C PRO A 117 20.36 11.29 5.44
N ASN A 118 21.00 12.20 4.68
CA ASN A 118 20.54 13.58 4.49
C ASN A 118 19.97 13.83 3.09
N ASP A 119 19.73 12.79 2.27
CA ASP A 119 19.25 12.98 0.89
C ASP A 119 17.80 13.51 0.87
N VAL A 120 16.99 13.12 1.85
CA VAL A 120 15.65 13.66 2.12
C VAL A 120 15.64 14.28 3.51
N THR A 121 15.16 15.51 3.61
CA THR A 121 14.90 16.18 4.90
C THR A 121 13.41 16.18 5.17
N ILE A 122 12.98 15.45 6.19
CA ILE A 122 11.60 15.52 6.72
C ILE A 122 11.56 16.65 7.74
N VAL A 123 10.73 17.65 7.50
CA VAL A 123 10.58 18.82 8.38
C VAL A 123 9.40 18.70 9.33
N ASP A 124 8.37 17.93 8.95
CA ASP A 124 7.20 17.64 9.78
C ASP A 124 6.52 16.36 9.31
N TYR A 125 5.72 15.74 10.17
CA TYR A 125 5.02 14.50 9.88
C TYR A 125 3.92 14.20 10.90
N GLY A 126 2.96 13.34 10.54
CA GLY A 126 1.92 12.95 11.49
C GLY A 126 1.08 11.75 11.07
N THR A 127 0.51 11.08 12.07
CA THR A 127 -0.40 9.95 11.90
C THR A 127 -1.83 10.41 11.59
N CYS A 128 -2.51 9.67 10.71
CA CYS A 128 -3.96 9.77 10.48
C CYS A 128 -4.73 8.73 11.32
N GLY A 129 -4.01 7.94 12.14
CA GLY A 129 -4.53 7.09 13.20
C GLY A 129 -5.13 7.89 14.35
N ASP A 130 -6.25 7.41 14.90
CA ASP A 130 -6.84 7.95 16.14
C ASP A 130 -6.55 7.07 17.38
N GLY A 131 -5.76 6.00 17.19
CA GLY A 131 -5.28 5.13 18.26
C GLY A 131 -3.86 5.47 18.70
N LEU A 132 -3.00 4.45 18.74
CA LEU A 132 -1.58 4.56 19.06
C LEU A 132 -0.74 4.69 17.78
N GLU A 133 0.27 5.53 17.87
CA GLU A 133 1.45 5.49 17.02
C GLU A 133 2.63 4.91 17.84
N ILE A 134 3.34 3.95 17.26
CA ILE A 134 4.51 3.33 17.88
C ILE A 134 5.69 3.48 16.89
N PRO A 135 6.37 4.63 16.91
CA PRO A 135 7.53 4.86 16.06
C PRO A 135 8.75 4.07 16.56
N SER A 136 9.65 3.71 15.66
CA SER A 136 11.00 3.31 16.03
C SER A 136 11.83 4.51 16.49
N ASP A 137 12.96 4.24 17.14
CA ASP A 137 13.91 5.28 17.52
C ASP A 137 14.31 6.12 16.29
N GLU A 138 14.30 7.45 16.43
CA GLU A 138 14.68 8.40 15.37
C GLU A 138 13.76 8.38 14.12
N TRP A 139 12.55 7.83 14.22
CA TRP A 139 11.54 7.98 13.17
C TRP A 139 11.21 9.46 12.92
N PRO A 140 11.01 9.89 11.65
CA PRO A 140 11.20 9.16 10.40
C PRO A 140 12.59 9.37 9.77
N ASN A 141 13.56 9.91 10.51
CA ASN A 141 14.78 10.55 9.98
C ASN A 141 15.91 9.60 9.54
N ASN A 142 15.81 8.30 9.79
CA ASN A 142 16.80 7.33 9.31
C ASN A 142 16.23 6.34 8.31
N PHE A 143 17.09 5.97 7.37
CA PHE A 143 16.82 4.89 6.43
C PHE A 143 16.45 3.59 7.14
N GLY A 144 15.31 3.00 6.75
CA GLY A 144 14.87 1.70 7.24
C GLY A 144 14.13 1.75 8.58
N ASN A 145 13.97 2.92 9.19
CA ASN A 145 13.11 3.07 10.35
C ASN A 145 11.63 2.83 9.98
N GLY A 146 10.81 2.60 11.01
CA GLY A 146 9.40 2.26 10.84
C GLY A 146 8.50 2.84 11.92
N THR A 147 7.20 2.79 11.65
CA THR A 147 6.17 3.09 12.64
C THR A 147 5.04 2.08 12.55
N ALA A 148 4.34 1.90 13.65
CA ALA A 148 3.04 1.25 13.69
C ALA A 148 1.96 2.29 13.95
N VAL A 149 0.91 2.30 13.12
CA VAL A 149 -0.25 3.19 13.27
C VAL A 149 -1.47 2.33 13.55
N THR A 150 -2.31 2.73 14.51
CA THR A 150 -3.55 2.02 14.85
C THR A 150 -4.73 2.97 14.88
N TRP A 151 -5.91 2.38 14.73
CA TRP A 151 -7.20 3.06 14.90
C TRP A 151 -7.99 2.42 16.02
N SER A 152 -8.75 3.24 16.73
CA SER A 152 -9.70 2.82 17.75
C SER A 152 -10.86 2.00 17.19
N SER A 153 -11.17 2.17 15.89
CA SER A 153 -12.17 1.42 15.14
C SER A 153 -11.59 0.97 13.81
N ALA A 154 -11.91 -0.26 13.38
CA ALA A 154 -11.45 -0.78 12.10
C ALA A 154 -11.94 0.09 10.94
N ARG A 155 -11.00 0.50 10.08
CA ARG A 155 -11.28 1.21 8.83
C ARG A 155 -11.68 0.21 7.74
N ARG A 156 -12.78 0.49 7.04
CA ARG A 156 -13.34 -0.35 5.97
C ARG A 156 -13.38 0.31 4.60
N ALA A 157 -12.93 1.55 4.51
CA ALA A 157 -12.73 2.22 3.24
C ALA A 157 -11.65 1.48 2.41
N HIS A 158 -11.85 1.43 1.09
CA HIS A 158 -10.86 0.86 0.16
C HIS A 158 -9.66 1.78 -0.09
N LEU A 159 -9.74 3.04 0.35
CA LEU A 159 -8.65 4.00 0.36
C LEU A 159 -8.65 4.73 1.71
N ILE A 160 -7.58 4.56 2.47
CA ILE A 160 -7.45 5.08 3.84
C ILE A 160 -6.19 5.92 3.91
N GLU A 161 -6.31 7.16 4.38
CA GLU A 161 -5.16 7.98 4.74
C GLU A 161 -4.52 7.44 6.03
N VAL A 162 -3.22 7.11 5.96
CA VAL A 162 -2.49 6.45 7.06
C VAL A 162 -1.58 7.43 7.78
N TYR A 163 -0.86 8.23 7.01
CA TYR A 163 0.21 9.08 7.50
C TYR A 163 0.43 10.24 6.53
N TRP A 164 1.02 11.33 6.99
CA TRP A 164 1.50 12.40 6.14
C TRP A 164 2.92 12.81 6.52
N PHE A 165 3.64 13.33 5.54
CA PHE A 165 4.99 13.88 5.69
C PHE A 165 5.07 15.23 5.00
N ALA A 166 5.91 16.10 5.53
CA ALA A 166 6.38 17.29 4.86
C ALA A 166 7.91 17.26 4.77
N GLY A 167 8.47 17.47 3.60
CA GLY A 167 9.91 17.42 3.41
C GLY A 167 10.36 17.78 2.00
N TYR A 168 11.67 17.69 1.77
CA TYR A 168 12.28 18.05 0.50
C TYR A 168 13.56 17.25 0.23
N ALA A 169 14.01 17.30 -1.02
CA ALA A 169 15.30 16.74 -1.42
C ALA A 169 16.42 17.75 -1.19
N SER A 170 17.48 17.34 -0.49
CA SER A 170 18.56 18.25 -0.06
C SER A 170 19.69 18.40 -1.10
N TYR A 171 20.03 17.34 -1.83
CA TYR A 171 21.23 17.29 -2.68
C TYR A 171 20.98 16.98 -4.16
N GLY A 172 19.71 16.93 -4.57
CA GLY A 172 19.32 16.67 -5.96
C GLY A 172 18.15 15.70 -6.08
N PRO A 173 17.85 15.23 -7.30
CA PRO A 173 16.79 14.27 -7.55
C PRO A 173 16.94 13.00 -6.70
N ILE A 174 15.93 12.67 -5.89
CA ILE A 174 15.93 11.50 -5.01
C ILE A 174 14.55 10.85 -4.94
N GLN A 175 14.50 9.55 -4.61
CA GLN A 175 13.25 8.87 -4.33
C GLN A 175 13.07 8.68 -2.82
N PHE A 176 11.93 9.12 -2.30
CA PHE A 176 11.38 8.63 -1.04
C PHE A 176 10.65 7.32 -1.30
N THR A 177 10.90 6.30 -0.49
CA THR A 177 10.37 4.95 -0.69
C THR A 177 9.66 4.46 0.55
N LEU A 178 8.46 3.92 0.39
CA LEU A 178 7.83 3.10 1.43
C LEU A 178 8.44 1.70 1.43
N GLY A 179 8.39 1.04 2.58
CA GLY A 179 8.85 -0.34 2.74
C GLY A 179 8.30 -1.00 3.99
N PRO A 180 8.67 -2.26 4.29
CA PRO A 180 8.35 -2.89 5.55
C PRO A 180 9.09 -2.21 6.71
N HIS A 181 8.47 -2.18 7.89
CA HIS A 181 9.16 -1.83 9.14
C HIS A 181 10.31 -2.82 9.39
N PHE A 182 11.50 -2.35 9.76
CA PHE A 182 12.71 -3.20 9.84
C PHE A 182 12.60 -4.40 10.81
N THR A 183 11.95 -4.26 11.96
CA THR A 183 11.74 -5.35 12.93
C THR A 183 10.36 -6.00 12.87
N GLN A 184 9.32 -5.26 12.47
CA GLN A 184 7.93 -5.72 12.52
C GLN A 184 7.40 -6.21 11.16
N GLY A 185 8.18 -6.05 10.09
CA GLY A 185 7.72 -6.30 8.72
C GLY A 185 6.74 -5.22 8.25
N GLY A 186 5.95 -5.49 7.22
CA GLY A 186 4.86 -4.59 6.87
C GLY A 186 3.58 -5.34 6.61
N ASN A 187 2.62 -5.09 7.49
CA ASN A 187 1.39 -5.85 7.61
C ASN A 187 0.22 -4.90 7.90
N PHE A 188 -0.94 -5.27 7.39
CA PHE A 188 -2.25 -4.80 7.84
C PHE A 188 -2.76 -5.74 8.94
N ALA A 189 -3.10 -5.20 10.10
CA ALA A 189 -3.76 -5.91 11.18
C ALA A 189 -5.27 -5.70 11.09
N ASP A 190 -6.05 -6.74 11.37
CA ASP A 190 -7.50 -6.65 11.54
C ASP A 190 -7.94 -6.47 13.01
N ASP A 191 -9.23 -6.26 13.21
CA ASP A 191 -9.87 -6.09 14.53
C ASP A 191 -10.26 -7.41 15.21
N ASN A 192 -9.74 -8.56 14.78
CA ASN A 192 -9.91 -9.82 15.52
C ASN A 192 -9.01 -9.86 16.77
N VAL A 193 -9.30 -10.80 17.68
CA VAL A 193 -8.51 -11.05 18.90
C VAL A 193 -8.13 -12.54 18.97
N PRO A 194 -6.89 -12.94 18.64
CA PRO A 194 -5.78 -12.10 18.14
C PRO A 194 -6.03 -11.59 16.71
N SER A 195 -5.41 -10.45 16.37
CA SER A 195 -5.49 -9.87 15.02
C SER A 195 -4.89 -10.82 13.99
N ALA A 196 -5.57 -10.97 12.86
CA ALA A 196 -4.97 -11.54 11.67
C ALA A 196 -4.09 -10.49 11.00
N LEU A 197 -2.92 -10.92 10.52
CA LEU A 197 -1.96 -10.06 9.82
C LEU A 197 -1.91 -10.44 8.34
N ASP A 198 -2.20 -9.48 7.48
CA ASP A 198 -2.07 -9.61 6.03
C ASP A 198 -0.84 -8.81 5.57
N PRO A 199 0.15 -9.43 4.89
CA PRO A 199 1.30 -8.72 4.38
C PRO A 199 0.91 -7.64 3.37
N ILE A 200 1.55 -6.47 3.46
CA ILE A 200 1.45 -5.44 2.43
C ILE A 200 2.12 -5.95 1.17
N THR A 201 1.38 -5.98 0.06
CA THR A 201 1.84 -6.58 -1.20
C THR A 201 2.63 -5.62 -2.08
N TYR A 202 2.49 -4.32 -1.85
CA TYR A 202 3.16 -3.27 -2.63
C TYR A 202 3.42 -2.01 -1.81
N TYR A 203 4.54 -1.34 -2.11
CA TYR A 203 4.97 -0.08 -1.50
C TYR A 203 5.39 0.92 -2.59
N ALA A 204 4.72 2.06 -2.64
CA ALA A 204 5.00 3.11 -3.62
C ALA A 204 6.26 3.91 -3.28
N LYS A 205 6.69 4.68 -4.28
CA LYS A 205 7.83 5.60 -4.20
C LYS A 205 7.46 6.96 -4.78
N LEU A 206 7.93 8.01 -4.13
CA LEU A 206 7.77 9.40 -4.52
C LEU A 206 9.10 9.97 -5.01
N GLY A 207 9.11 10.62 -6.17
CA GLY A 207 10.25 11.39 -6.63
C GLY A 207 10.24 12.80 -6.05
N LEU A 208 11.36 13.25 -5.49
CA LEU A 208 11.58 14.61 -4.98
C LEU A 208 12.74 15.26 -5.75
N GLY A 209 12.81 16.59 -5.75
CA GLY A 209 13.90 17.34 -6.40
C GLY A 209 13.99 17.10 -7.91
N GLY A 210 12.85 16.85 -8.57
CA GLY A 210 12.78 16.53 -9.99
C GLY A 210 13.01 15.06 -10.36
N ALA A 211 13.21 14.16 -9.38
CA ALA A 211 13.21 12.72 -9.64
C ALA A 211 11.83 12.23 -10.08
N GLN A 212 11.81 11.12 -10.81
CA GLN A 212 10.59 10.38 -11.12
C GLN A 212 10.28 9.42 -9.98
N GLY A 213 9.06 9.47 -9.43
CA GLY A 213 8.53 8.42 -8.58
C GLY A 213 8.04 7.22 -9.39
N GLU A 214 7.43 6.26 -8.71
CA GLU A 214 6.95 5.03 -9.35
C GLU A 214 5.50 5.20 -9.82
N ILE A 215 5.29 5.29 -11.14
CA ILE A 215 3.94 5.31 -11.72
C ILE A 215 3.45 3.88 -11.79
N LEU A 216 2.44 3.55 -11.00
CA LEU A 216 1.68 2.34 -11.20
C LEU A 216 0.81 2.51 -12.44
N HIS A 217 1.23 1.89 -13.55
CA HIS A 217 0.31 1.64 -14.65
C HIS A 217 -0.74 0.63 -14.16
N ASP A 218 -1.87 1.16 -13.70
CA ASP A 218 -3.01 0.42 -13.16
C ASP A 218 -2.74 -0.18 -11.75
N PRO A 219 -2.80 0.65 -10.68
CA PRO A 219 -2.48 0.24 -9.30
C PRO A 219 -3.47 -0.75 -8.68
N THR A 220 -4.44 -1.29 -9.44
CA THR A 220 -5.34 -2.31 -8.90
C THR A 220 -4.49 -3.49 -8.40
N PRO A 221 -4.53 -3.81 -7.10
CA PRO A 221 -3.74 -4.92 -6.60
C PRO A 221 -4.34 -6.18 -7.21
N VAL A 222 -3.49 -6.94 -7.92
CA VAL A 222 -3.81 -7.95 -8.93
C VAL A 222 -4.00 -7.34 -10.32
N GLN A 223 -2.89 -7.19 -11.07
CA GLN A 223 -2.97 -7.34 -12.52
C GLN A 223 -3.90 -8.51 -12.83
N GLU A 224 -4.92 -8.28 -13.64
CA GLU A 224 -6.05 -9.13 -14.06
C GLU A 224 -5.70 -10.55 -14.61
N LYS A 225 -4.51 -11.09 -14.30
CA LYS A 225 -3.91 -12.30 -14.87
C LYS A 225 -3.83 -13.51 -13.92
N SER A 226 -4.28 -13.45 -12.67
CA SER A 226 -4.50 -14.69 -11.90
C SER A 226 -5.82 -15.39 -12.23
N TRP A 227 -6.65 -14.81 -13.09
CA TRP A 227 -7.63 -15.54 -13.89
C TRP A 227 -6.92 -16.00 -15.18
N GLY A 228 -6.50 -17.25 -15.21
CA GLY A 228 -5.62 -17.79 -16.24
C GLY A 228 -6.01 -17.46 -17.69
N SER A 229 -4.99 -17.24 -18.52
CA SER A 229 -5.04 -17.51 -19.97
C SER A 229 -5.99 -16.68 -20.87
N ILE A 230 -6.84 -15.78 -20.38
CA ILE A 230 -7.88 -15.14 -21.23
C ILE A 230 -7.83 -13.61 -21.16
N LYS A 231 -6.83 -13.00 -21.81
CA LYS A 231 -6.91 -11.60 -22.33
C LYS A 231 -6.21 -11.39 -23.67
N ARG A 232 -5.90 -12.45 -24.41
CA ARG A 232 -5.42 -12.36 -25.80
C ARG A 232 -6.53 -12.43 -26.87
N ILE A 233 -7.80 -12.28 -26.50
CA ILE A 233 -8.92 -12.47 -27.44
C ILE A 233 -9.67 -11.17 -27.80
N PHE A 234 -9.56 -10.08 -27.03
CA PHE A 234 -10.29 -8.85 -27.38
C PHE A 234 -9.43 -7.60 -27.18
N GLY A 235 -9.07 -7.02 -28.32
CA GLY A 235 -8.26 -5.82 -28.44
C GLY A 235 -7.54 -5.78 -29.79
N SER A 236 -8.16 -6.30 -30.84
CA SER A 236 -7.77 -6.02 -32.21
C SER A 236 -7.96 -4.54 -32.47
N GLU A 237 -6.92 -3.91 -33.00
CA GLU A 237 -6.91 -2.59 -33.58
C GLU A 237 -8.11 -2.39 -34.51
N THR A 238 -8.90 -1.35 -34.24
CA THR A 238 -9.63 -0.63 -35.28
C THR A 238 -9.22 0.83 -35.20
N ASN A 239 -8.13 1.17 -35.91
CA ASN A 239 -8.13 2.12 -37.01
C ASN A 239 -6.78 2.06 -37.73
#